data_AF-A0A0J8B4Z1-F1
#
_entry.id   AF-A0A0J8B4Z1-F1
#
_cell.length_a   1.000
_cell.length_b   1.000
_cell.length_c   1.000
_cell.angle_alpha   90.00
_cell.angle_beta   90.00
_cell.angle_gamma   90.00
#
_symmetry.space_group_name_H-M   'P 1'
#
loop_
_entity.id
_entity.type
_entity.pdbx_description
1 polymer ?
#
loop_
_entity_poly.entity_id
_entity_poly.type
_entity_poly.pdbx_seq_one_letter_code
_entity_poly.pdbx_strand_id
1 'polypeptide(L)'
;MASLLTTICASATFLLIMLLSSVLQCNSQPPPPPPPPPQPYAKISFQWPMALCAIHTCIKGPPGAFRLHGAWPTYANGRGMQKCTNQPFSWSAIKDMRADLDYYWPSYIFR
;
A
#
# COMPACT_ATOMS: atom_id res chain seq x y z
N MET A 1 44.31 -31.13 -51.09
CA MET A 1 42.84 -31.07 -51.10
C MET A 1 42.21 -31.38 -49.74
N ALA A 2 42.78 -32.26 -48.90
CA ALA A 2 42.23 -32.59 -47.57
C ALA A 2 42.13 -31.40 -46.59
N SER A 3 43.04 -30.42 -46.66
CA SER A 3 43.09 -29.28 -45.73
C SER A 3 42.00 -28.23 -45.94
N LEU A 4 41.34 -28.19 -47.11
CA LEU A 4 40.31 -27.18 -47.41
C LEU A 4 38.93 -27.64 -46.91
N LEU A 5 38.65 -28.95 -47.02
CA LEU A 5 37.40 -29.56 -46.53
C LEU A 5 37.28 -29.48 -45.00
N THR A 6 38.37 -29.65 -44.26
CA THR A 6 38.37 -29.56 -42.79
C THR A 6 38.11 -28.15 -42.29
N THR A 7 38.66 -27.12 -42.94
CA THR A 7 38.43 -25.71 -42.59
C THR A 7 36.99 -25.28 -42.85
N ILE A 8 36.40 -25.72 -43.97
CA ILE A 8 35.00 -25.42 -44.30
C ILE A 8 34.06 -26.08 -43.27
N CYS A 9 34.29 -27.36 -42.94
CA CYS A 9 33.51 -28.04 -41.89
C CYS A 9 33.62 -27.36 -40.52
N ALA A 10 34.82 -26.91 -40.12
CA ALA A 10 35.02 -26.23 -38.83
C ALA A 10 34.33 -24.85 -38.78
N SER A 11 34.29 -24.11 -39.89
CA SER A 11 33.60 -22.82 -39.97
C SER A 11 32.07 -22.96 -39.92
N ALA A 12 31.51 -23.98 -40.59
CA ALA A 12 30.08 -24.23 -40.62
C ALA A 12 29.53 -24.66 -39.26
N THR A 13 30.27 -25.49 -38.51
CA THR A 13 29.90 -25.87 -37.15
C THR A 13 29.98 -24.70 -36.18
N PHE A 14 30.99 -23.83 -36.31
CA PHE A 14 31.10 -22.64 -35.47
C PHE A 14 29.94 -21.65 -35.69
N LEU A 15 29.56 -21.40 -36.95
CA LEU A 15 28.40 -20.58 -37.31
C LEU A 15 27.10 -21.19 -36.78
N LEU A 16 26.93 -22.51 -36.91
CA LEU A 16 25.75 -23.22 -36.40
C LEU A 16 25.63 -23.12 -34.88
N ILE A 17 26.74 -23.27 -34.14
CA ILE A 17 26.78 -23.12 -32.68
C ILE A 17 26.42 -21.68 -32.28
N MET A 18 27.00 -20.67 -32.93
CA MET A 18 26.70 -19.26 -32.65
C MET A 18 25.23 -18.92 -32.93
N LEU A 19 24.65 -19.47 -34.01
CA LEU A 19 23.23 -19.32 -34.34
C LEU A 19 22.33 -20.00 -33.29
N LEU A 20 22.66 -21.22 -32.86
CA LEU A 20 21.90 -21.91 -31.80
C LEU A 20 21.98 -21.15 -30.46
N SER A 21 23.15 -20.68 -30.07
CA SER A 21 23.33 -19.90 -28.83
C SER A 21 22.54 -18.58 -28.85
N SER A 22 22.46 -17.93 -30.02
CA SER A 22 21.69 -16.68 -30.19
C SER A 22 20.17 -16.90 -30.03
N VAL A 23 19.65 -18.03 -30.52
CA VAL A 23 18.22 -18.38 -30.39
C VAL A 23 17.86 -18.76 -28.94
N LEU A 24 18.76 -19.45 -28.22
CA LEU A 24 18.57 -19.82 -26.81
C LEU A 24 18.53 -18.60 -25.87
N GLN A 25 19.26 -17.53 -26.18
CA GLN A 25 19.30 -16.32 -25.37
C GLN A 25 18.03 -15.45 -25.46
N CYS A 26 17.24 -15.57 -26.55
CA CYS A 26 16.06 -14.73 -26.76
C CYS A 26 14.83 -15.18 -25.94
N ASN A 27 14.83 -16.45 -25.49
CA ASN A 27 13.67 -17.07 -24.84
C ASN A 27 13.79 -17.17 -23.31
N SER A 28 14.83 -16.58 -22.72
CA SER A 28 15.14 -16.69 -21.29
C SER A 28 14.88 -15.40 -20.49
N GLN A 29 14.09 -14.46 -21.01
CA GLN A 29 13.70 -13.31 -20.19
C GLN A 29 13.05 -13.81 -18.89
N PRO A 30 13.58 -13.42 -17.71
CA PRO A 30 12.95 -13.76 -16.44
C PRO A 30 11.49 -13.29 -16.47
N PRO A 31 10.56 -14.04 -15.84
CA PRO A 31 9.20 -13.56 -15.71
C PRO A 31 9.22 -12.16 -15.08
N PRO A 32 8.36 -11.24 -15.54
CA PRO A 32 8.30 -9.91 -14.96
C PRO A 32 8.06 -10.03 -13.45
N PRO A 33 8.70 -9.17 -12.64
CA PRO A 33 8.50 -9.20 -11.20
C PRO A 33 7.01 -9.05 -10.87
N PRO A 34 6.52 -9.71 -9.80
CA PRO A 34 5.14 -9.55 -9.37
C PRO A 34 4.79 -8.06 -9.17
N PRO A 35 3.55 -7.64 -9.47
CA PRO A 35 3.11 -6.29 -9.16
C PRO A 35 3.31 -6.00 -7.65
N PRO A 36 3.66 -4.75 -7.29
CA PRO A 36 3.69 -4.35 -5.89
C PRO A 36 2.34 -4.62 -5.22
N PRO A 37 2.31 -4.96 -3.92
CA PRO A 37 1.07 -5.03 -3.18
C PRO A 37 0.27 -3.72 -3.32
N PRO A 38 -1.06 -3.78 -3.47
CA PRO A 38 -1.88 -2.57 -3.51
C PRO A 38 -1.62 -1.73 -2.27
N GLN A 39 -1.19 -0.49 -2.47
CA GLN A 39 -0.93 0.41 -1.35
C GLN A 39 -2.26 0.81 -0.69
N PRO A 40 -2.36 0.76 0.65
CA PRO A 40 -3.53 1.26 1.34
C PRO A 40 -3.61 2.78 1.21
N TYR A 41 -4.83 3.30 1.20
CA TYR A 41 -5.10 4.74 1.26
C TYR A 41 -5.79 5.09 2.58
N ALA A 42 -5.68 6.35 3.00
CA ALA A 42 -6.34 6.83 4.20
C ALA A 42 -7.76 7.33 3.87
N LYS A 43 -8.77 6.84 4.59
CA LYS A 43 -10.09 7.46 4.65
C LYS A 43 -10.12 8.38 5.87
N ILE A 44 -10.30 9.67 5.65
CA ILE A 44 -10.54 10.63 6.74
C ILE A 44 -12.05 10.78 6.87
N SER A 45 -12.55 10.52 8.07
CA SER A 45 -13.98 10.59 8.35
C SER A 45 -14.28 11.69 9.33
N PHE A 46 -15.27 12.48 8.97
CA PHE A 46 -15.83 13.54 9.78
C PHE A 46 -17.20 13.10 10.28
N GLN A 47 -17.54 13.54 11.49
CA GLN A 47 -18.86 13.37 12.08
C GLN A 47 -19.54 14.72 12.23
N TRP A 48 -20.86 14.72 12.09
CA TRP A 48 -21.71 15.85 12.45
C TRP A 48 -22.23 15.64 13.88
N PRO A 49 -21.67 16.35 14.88
CA PRO A 49 -22.00 16.05 16.27
C PRO A 49 -23.47 16.28 16.61
N MET A 50 -24.15 17.23 15.96
CA MET A 50 -25.58 17.45 16.22
C MET A 50 -26.43 16.25 15.80
N ALA A 51 -26.12 15.59 14.67
CA ALA A 51 -26.84 14.38 14.28
C ALA A 51 -26.55 13.22 15.24
N LEU A 52 -25.29 13.08 15.69
CA LEU A 52 -24.95 12.07 16.69
C LEU A 52 -25.75 12.28 17.99
N CYS A 53 -25.82 13.51 18.48
CA CYS A 53 -26.52 13.85 19.72
C CYS A 53 -28.05 13.92 19.59
N ALA A 54 -28.59 13.93 18.36
CA ALA A 54 -30.03 13.81 18.14
C ALA A 54 -30.54 12.39 18.46
N ILE A 55 -29.66 11.38 18.42
CA ILE A 55 -30.02 9.96 18.63
C ILE A 55 -29.28 9.32 19.82
N HIS A 56 -28.32 10.03 20.44
CA HIS A 56 -27.58 9.57 21.61
C HIS A 56 -27.51 10.64 22.70
N THR A 57 -27.49 10.19 23.96
CA THR A 57 -27.17 11.07 25.09
C THR A 57 -25.73 11.53 24.99
N CYS A 58 -25.54 12.84 24.81
CA CYS A 58 -24.22 13.44 24.71
C CYS A 58 -23.76 14.08 26.02
N ILE A 59 -22.46 14.02 26.27
CA ILE A 59 -21.81 14.53 27.49
C ILE A 59 -21.51 16.04 27.43
N LYS A 60 -21.62 16.64 26.25
CA LYS A 60 -21.44 18.08 26.01
C LYS A 60 -22.23 18.53 24.79
N GLY A 61 -22.51 19.82 24.72
CA GLY A 61 -23.21 20.44 23.60
C GLY A 61 -22.45 20.23 22.28
N PRO A 62 -23.09 19.68 21.23
CA PRO A 62 -22.47 19.54 19.92
C PRO A 62 -22.37 20.88 19.19
N PRO A 63 -21.24 21.20 18.54
CA PRO A 63 -21.16 22.36 17.68
C PRO A 63 -21.91 22.13 16.37
N GLY A 64 -22.35 23.22 15.74
CA GLY A 64 -22.82 23.23 14.35
C GLY A 64 -21.66 23.17 13.34
N ALA A 65 -20.70 22.27 13.54
CA ALA A 65 -19.53 22.07 12.68
C ALA A 65 -19.13 20.60 12.62
N PHE A 66 -18.58 20.16 11.48
CA PHE A 66 -17.98 18.83 11.37
C PHE A 66 -16.75 18.72 12.28
N ARG A 67 -16.61 17.55 12.91
CA ARG A 67 -15.45 17.19 13.73
C ARG A 67 -14.83 15.91 13.22
N LEU A 68 -13.55 15.73 13.47
CA LEU A 68 -12.87 14.49 13.11
C LEU A 68 -13.49 13.32 13.89
N HIS A 69 -13.69 12.21 13.20
CA HIS A 69 -14.07 10.93 13.81
C HIS A 69 -12.90 9.97 13.79
N GLY A 70 -12.17 9.89 12.68
CA GLY A 70 -10.99 9.06 12.57
C GLY A 70 -10.34 9.05 11.20
N ALA A 71 -9.13 8.52 11.18
CA ALA A 71 -8.37 8.20 9.98
C ALA A 71 -8.24 6.67 9.88
N TRP A 72 -8.68 6.09 8.77
CA TRP A 72 -8.79 4.64 8.62
C TRP A 72 -8.01 4.17 7.39
N PRO A 73 -6.88 3.45 7.58
CA PRO A 73 -6.18 2.81 6.49
C PRO A 73 -7.08 1.74 5.84
N THR A 74 -7.22 1.83 4.53
CA THR A 74 -8.15 0.99 3.76
C THR A 74 -7.46 0.45 2.50
N TYR A 75 -7.64 -0.84 2.24
CA TYR A 75 -7.20 -1.45 0.99
C TYR A 75 -8.11 -1.04 -0.19
N ALA A 76 -7.60 -1.19 -1.42
CA ALA A 76 -8.36 -0.91 -2.64
C ALA A 76 -9.69 -1.68 -2.73
N ASN A 77 -9.77 -2.88 -2.16
CA ASN A 77 -10.99 -3.69 -2.07
C ASN A 77 -11.99 -3.22 -0.98
N GLY A 78 -11.73 -2.08 -0.33
CA GLY A 78 -12.59 -1.49 0.69
C GLY A 78 -12.42 -2.05 2.10
N ARG A 79 -11.63 -3.11 2.30
CA ARG A 79 -11.37 -3.69 3.62
C ARG A 79 -10.51 -2.75 4.46
N GLY A 80 -10.98 -2.43 5.66
CA GLY A 80 -10.23 -1.63 6.63
C GLY A 80 -9.15 -2.44 7.34
N MET A 81 -8.04 -1.80 7.66
CA MET A 81 -6.97 -2.36 8.48
C MET A 81 -7.24 -2.01 9.96
N GLN A 82 -7.18 -2.99 10.85
CA GLN A 82 -7.41 -2.81 12.28
C GLN A 82 -6.40 -3.62 13.08
N LYS A 83 -6.01 -3.11 14.26
CA LYS A 83 -5.14 -3.81 15.23
C LYS A 83 -3.85 -4.37 14.61
N CYS A 84 -3.18 -3.59 13.76
CA CYS A 84 -1.96 -4.01 13.06
C CYS A 84 -0.77 -4.26 13.99
N THR A 85 -0.80 -3.66 15.18
CA THR A 85 0.21 -3.85 16.23
C THR A 85 -0.48 -3.98 17.58
N ASN A 86 0.26 -4.52 18.55
CA ASN A 86 -0.13 -4.53 19.97
C ASN A 86 0.47 -3.34 20.74
N GLN A 87 1.02 -2.34 20.05
CA GLN A 87 1.61 -1.17 20.71
C GLN A 87 0.50 -0.37 21.40
N PRO A 88 0.58 -0.14 22.73
CA PRO A 88 -0.42 0.64 23.42
C PRO A 88 -0.34 2.10 22.99
N PHE A 89 -1.49 2.78 23.04
CA PHE A 89 -1.53 4.21 22.81
C PHE A 89 -0.76 4.97 23.92
N SER A 90 0.04 5.96 23.51
CA SER A 90 0.81 6.79 24.44
C SER A 90 0.36 8.25 24.38
N TRP A 91 -0.14 8.74 25.51
CA TRP A 91 -0.53 10.14 25.68
C TRP A 91 0.62 11.14 25.56
N SER A 92 1.85 10.72 25.91
CA SER A 92 3.02 11.60 25.79
C SER A 92 3.42 11.85 24.34
N ALA A 93 3.12 10.92 23.44
CA ALA A 93 3.42 11.04 22.01
C ALA A 93 2.57 12.10 21.29
N ILE A 94 1.45 12.52 21.90
CA ILE A 94 0.53 13.51 21.32
C ILE A 94 0.36 14.74 22.21
N LYS A 95 1.24 14.94 23.19
CA LYS A 95 1.10 16.01 24.21
C LYS A 95 0.94 17.39 23.56
N ASP A 96 1.68 17.67 22.49
CA ASP A 96 1.73 18.97 21.83
C ASP A 96 0.50 19.22 20.96
N MET A 97 -0.24 18.17 20.61
CA MET A 97 -1.47 18.24 19.79
C MET A 97 -2.74 18.16 20.64
N ARG A 98 -2.63 18.04 21.97
CA ARG A 98 -3.79 17.72 22.81
C ARG A 98 -4.88 18.79 22.74
N ALA A 99 -4.50 20.07 22.78
CA ALA A 99 -5.46 21.17 22.68
C ALA A 99 -6.23 21.15 21.35
N ASP A 100 -5.52 20.87 20.25
CA ASP A 100 -6.14 20.74 18.93
C ASP A 100 -7.05 19.53 18.85
N LEU A 101 -6.66 18.38 19.41
CA LEU A 101 -7.47 17.18 19.44
C LEU A 101 -8.75 17.37 20.29
N ASP A 102 -8.66 18.06 21.43
CA ASP A 102 -9.81 18.37 22.27
C ASP A 102 -10.84 19.25 21.55
N TYR A 103 -10.38 20.12 20.63
CA TYR A 103 -11.24 20.99 19.84
C TYR A 103 -11.74 20.34 18.55
N TYR A 104 -10.85 19.79 17.73
CA TYR A 104 -11.15 19.27 16.39
C TYR A 104 -11.57 17.79 16.37
N TRP A 105 -11.15 16.98 17.35
CA TRP A 105 -11.50 15.56 17.49
C TRP A 105 -12.09 15.19 18.87
N PRO A 106 -13.13 15.90 19.36
CA PRO A 106 -13.73 15.60 20.65
C PRO A 106 -14.60 14.34 20.64
N SER A 107 -14.62 13.66 21.80
CA SER A 107 -15.66 12.67 22.12
C SER A 107 -16.95 13.35 22.59
N TYR A 108 -18.10 12.93 22.07
CA TYR A 108 -19.42 13.44 22.48
C TYR A 108 -20.26 12.43 23.26
N ILE A 109 -19.87 11.16 23.24
CA ILE A 109 -20.54 10.06 23.93
C ILE A 109 -19.52 9.35 24.83
N PHE A 110 -20.00 8.68 25.88
CA PHE A 110 -19.18 7.71 26.60
C PHE A 110 -18.93 6.49 25.71
N ARG A 111 -17.74 5.91 25.83
CA ARG A 111 -17.30 4.75 25.05
C ARG A 111 -16.75 3.68 25.97
#